data_AF-A0A1F9XBM0-F1
#
_entry.id   AF-A0A1F9XBM0-F1
#
_cell.length_a   1.000
_cell.length_b   1.000
_cell.length_c   1.000
_cell.angle_alpha   90.00
_cell.angle_beta   90.00
_cell.angle_gamma   90.00
#
_symmetry.space_group_name_H-M   'P 1'
#
loop_
_entity.id
_entity.type
_entity.pdbx_description
1 polymer ?
#
loop_
_entity_poly.entity_id
_entity_poly.type
_entity_poly.pdbx_seq_one_letter_code
_entity_poly.pdbx_strand_id
1 'polypeptide(L)'
;MRKSKGFTLIELMVVIVILGILAAVIAPRIPQFVNKAKEGRTKGNLGTLRSSLNIYYSDNDGIYPVDTLGCIVPKYIKKIPDVVCPGSHPDTASGVVADTVSNVMGPTDSSGWDFENVRT
;
A
#
# COMPACT_ATOMS: atom_id res chain seq x y z
N MET A 1 4.94 -10.77 56.93
CA MET A 1 3.60 -10.47 56.36
C MET A 1 3.78 -9.65 55.08
N ARG A 2 3.43 -10.19 53.91
CA ARG A 2 3.46 -9.42 52.65
C ARG A 2 2.19 -8.57 52.58
N LYS A 3 2.33 -7.24 52.60
CA LYS A 3 1.22 -6.32 52.30
C LYS A 3 0.90 -6.45 50.81
N SER A 4 -0.19 -7.12 50.46
CA SER A 4 -0.79 -6.95 49.13
C SER A 4 -1.27 -5.51 49.02
N LYS A 5 -0.62 -4.72 48.16
CA LYS A 5 -1.18 -3.46 47.68
C LYS A 5 -2.28 -3.83 46.69
N GLY A 6 -3.54 -3.64 47.08
CA GLY A 6 -4.67 -3.80 46.18
C GLY A 6 -4.73 -2.66 45.18
N PHE A 7 -5.04 -2.97 43.92
CA PHE A 7 -5.33 -2.01 42.87
C PHE A 7 -6.55 -1.19 43.28
N THR A 8 -6.46 0.14 43.28
CA THR A 8 -7.60 0.96 43.68
C THR A 8 -8.57 1.11 42.50
N LEU A 9 -9.88 1.12 42.76
CA LEU A 9 -10.88 1.33 41.70
C LEU A 9 -10.68 2.68 41.01
N ILE A 10 -10.23 3.70 41.75
CA ILE A 10 -9.91 5.02 41.21
C ILE A 10 -8.71 4.99 40.26
N GLU A 11 -7.73 4.12 40.50
CA GLU A 11 -6.59 3.87 39.59
C GLU A 11 -7.08 3.35 38.25
N LEU A 12 -8.04 2.42 38.26
CA LEU A 12 -8.61 1.89 37.01
C LEU A 12 -9.46 2.94 36.30
N MET A 13 -10.25 3.72 37.05
CA MET A 13 -11.15 4.73 36.50
C MET A 13 -10.40 5.85 35.79
N VAL A 14 -9.33 6.38 36.38
CA VAL A 14 -8.55 7.44 35.72
C VAL A 14 -7.86 6.92 34.45
N VAL A 15 -7.44 5.65 34.44
CA VAL A 15 -6.80 5.04 33.27
C VAL A 15 -7.77 4.91 32.10
N ILE A 16 -8.99 4.41 32.31
CA ILE A 16 -9.96 4.29 31.20
C ILE A 16 -10.41 5.66 30.68
N VAL A 17 -10.46 6.69 31.54
CA VAL A 17 -10.76 8.06 31.13
C VAL A 17 -9.65 8.60 30.22
N ILE A 18 -8.38 8.44 30.60
CA ILE A 18 -7.25 8.89 29.78
C ILE A 18 -7.20 8.11 28.46
N LEU A 19 -7.40 6.78 28.49
CA LEU A 19 -7.47 5.95 27.27
C LEU A 19 -8.62 6.38 26.35
N GLY A 20 -9.77 6.78 26.91
CA GLY A 20 -10.90 7.31 26.14
C GLY A 20 -10.57 8.63 25.43
N ILE A 21 -9.90 9.55 26.11
CA ILE A 21 -9.46 10.83 25.53
C ILE A 21 -8.48 10.60 24.38
N LEU A 22 -7.48 9.72 24.58
CA LEU A 22 -6.49 9.39 23.55
C LEU A 22 -7.15 8.71 22.34
N ALA A 23 -8.08 7.78 22.57
CA ALA A 23 -8.81 7.10 21.49
C ALA A 23 -9.65 8.06 20.65
N ALA A 24 -10.32 9.03 21.29
CA ALA A 24 -11.15 10.03 20.60
C ALA A 24 -10.36 10.90 19.62
N VAL A 25 -9.13 11.28 19.97
CA VAL A 25 -8.26 12.09 19.10
C VAL A 25 -7.72 11.28 17.91
N ILE A 26 -7.43 9.99 18.11
CA ILE A 26 -6.80 9.13 17.10
C ILE A 26 -7.83 8.59 16.08
N ALA A 27 -9.05 8.26 16.53
CA ALA A 27 -10.09 7.64 15.71
C ALA A 27 -10.32 8.27 14.32
N PRO A 28 -10.49 9.60 14.15
CA PRO A 28 -10.75 10.19 12.84
C PRO A 28 -9.57 10.08 11.87
N ARG A 29 -8.35 9.80 12.36
CA ARG A 29 -7.15 9.73 11.53
C ARG A 29 -6.83 8.32 11.03
N ILE A 30 -7.49 7.28 11.53
CA ILE A 30 -7.18 5.89 11.13
C ILE A 30 -7.41 5.65 9.62
N PRO A 31 -8.49 6.14 8.97
CA PRO A 31 -8.73 5.89 7.56
C PRO A 31 -7.63 6.40 6.62
N GLN A 32 -7.10 7.60 6.88
CA GLN A 32 -6.00 8.19 6.08
C GLN A 32 -4.69 7.40 6.24
N PHE A 33 -4.37 6.92 7.45
CA PHE A 33 -3.18 6.09 7.67
C PHE A 33 -3.29 4.74 6.97
N VAL A 34 -4.49 4.13 6.96
CA VAL A 34 -4.74 2.88 6.23
C VAL A 34 -4.58 3.09 4.73
N ASN A 35 -5.07 4.21 4.18
CA ASN A 35 -4.91 4.53 2.76
C ASN A 35 -3.44 4.73 2.39
N LYS A 36 -2.68 5.49 3.20
CA LYS A 36 -1.23 5.67 3.02
C LYS A 36 -0.46 4.34 3.09
N ALA A 37 -0.89 3.42 3.97
CA ALA A 37 -0.28 2.10 4.09
C ALA A 37 -0.57 1.22 2.86
N LYS A 38 -1.79 1.26 2.31
CA LYS A 38 -2.17 0.57 1.07
C LYS A 38 -1.35 1.07 -0.12
N GLU A 39 -1.22 2.38 -0.22
CA GLU A 39 -0.39 3.08 -1.19
C GLU A 39 1.08 2.64 -1.10
N GLY A 40 1.66 2.65 0.10
CA GLY A 40 3.03 2.19 0.33
C GLY A 40 3.26 0.73 -0.05
N ARG A 41 2.28 -0.16 0.17
CA ARG A 41 2.34 -1.56 -0.29
C ARG A 41 2.37 -1.66 -1.80
N THR A 42 1.49 -0.93 -2.50
CA THR A 42 1.46 -0.89 -3.97
C THR A 42 2.79 -0.37 -4.53
N LYS A 43 3.38 0.66 -3.93
CA LYS A 43 4.71 1.18 -4.33
C LYS A 43 5.83 0.13 -4.17
N GLY A 44 5.84 -0.61 -3.05
CA GLY A 44 6.80 -1.70 -2.84
C GLY A 44 6.63 -2.84 -3.85
N ASN A 45 5.38 -3.17 -4.16
CA ASN A 45 5.03 -4.19 -5.15
C ASN A 45 5.51 -3.79 -6.56
N LEU A 46 5.32 -2.52 -6.96
CA LEU A 46 5.83 -1.98 -8.23
C LEU A 46 7.37 -2.00 -8.30
N GLY A 47 8.06 -1.69 -7.20
CA GLY A 47 9.52 -1.80 -7.14
C GLY A 47 10.01 -3.23 -7.37
N THR A 48 9.30 -4.22 -6.82
CA THR A 48 9.59 -5.64 -7.04
C THR A 48 9.39 -6.03 -8.49
N LEU A 49 8.30 -5.57 -9.12
CA LEU A 49 8.04 -5.77 -10.55
C LEU A 49 9.14 -5.15 -11.42
N ARG A 50 9.53 -3.90 -11.14
CA ARG A 50 10.62 -3.22 -11.86
C ARG A 50 11.93 -3.98 -11.75
N SER A 51 12.26 -4.50 -10.57
CA SER A 51 13.44 -5.33 -10.36
C SER A 51 13.37 -6.60 -11.21
N SER A 52 12.22 -7.30 -11.20
CA SER A 52 12.04 -8.51 -12.02
C SER A 52 12.13 -8.25 -13.52
N LEU A 53 11.60 -7.11 -14.00
CA LEU A 53 11.74 -6.69 -15.40
C LEU A 53 13.19 -6.36 -15.76
N ASN A 54 13.95 -5.74 -14.85
CA ASN A 54 15.35 -5.42 -15.10
C ASN A 54 16.22 -6.69 -15.18
N ILE A 55 15.91 -7.71 -14.37
CA ILE A 55 16.57 -9.01 -14.47
C ILE A 55 16.20 -9.68 -15.81
N TYR A 56 14.93 -9.65 -16.20
CA TYR A 56 14.50 -10.16 -17.52
C TYR A 56 15.25 -9.44 -18.66
N TYR A 57 15.34 -8.12 -18.60
CA TYR A 57 16.05 -7.30 -19.59
C TYR A 57 17.52 -7.71 -19.71
N SER A 58 18.19 -7.96 -18.58
CA SER A 58 19.58 -8.43 -18.56
C SER A 58 19.75 -9.83 -19.15
N ASP A 59 18.77 -10.71 -19.00
CA ASP A 59 18.83 -12.09 -19.47
C ASP A 59 18.45 -12.25 -20.95
N ASN A 60 17.70 -11.30 -21.51
CA ASN A 60 17.15 -11.37 -22.88
C ASN A 60 17.81 -10.33 -23.79
N ASP A 61 19.12 -10.13 -23.65
CA ASP A 61 19.92 -9.26 -24.52
C ASP A 61 19.37 -7.81 -24.64
N GLY A 62 18.81 -7.28 -23.56
CA GLY A 62 18.27 -5.93 -23.54
C GLY A 62 16.90 -5.78 -24.21
N ILE A 63 16.12 -6.85 -24.27
CA ILE A 63 14.75 -6.83 -24.78
C ILE A 63 13.78 -6.88 -23.59
N TYR A 64 12.85 -5.93 -23.54
CA TYR A 64 11.73 -5.98 -22.60
C TYR A 64 10.66 -6.96 -23.06
N PRO A 65 9.92 -7.59 -22.14
CA PRO A 65 8.87 -8.53 -22.51
C PRO A 65 7.75 -7.81 -23.25
N VAL A 66 7.38 -8.34 -24.43
CA VAL A 66 6.36 -7.77 -25.33
C VAL A 66 5.00 -8.48 -25.24
N ASP A 67 4.91 -9.55 -24.45
CA ASP A 67 3.73 -10.42 -24.34
C ASP A 67 3.19 -10.46 -22.89
N THR A 68 2.04 -11.09 -22.74
CA THR A 68 1.41 -11.52 -21.49
C THR A 68 2.43 -12.07 -20.48
N LEU A 69 2.17 -11.77 -19.21
CA LEU A 69 3.06 -11.89 -18.04
C LEU A 69 3.69 -13.27 -17.77
N GLY A 70 3.40 -14.27 -18.61
CA GLY A 70 3.94 -15.64 -18.54
C GLY A 70 5.43 -15.76 -18.86
N CYS A 71 6.05 -14.74 -19.47
CA CYS A 71 7.51 -14.69 -19.64
C CYS A 71 8.25 -14.27 -18.35
N ILE A 72 7.58 -13.58 -17.43
CA ILE A 72 8.15 -13.10 -16.17
C ILE A 72 7.80 -14.06 -15.02
N VAL A 73 6.60 -14.65 -15.04
CA VAL A 73 6.11 -15.60 -14.04
C VAL A 73 6.26 -17.04 -14.55
N PRO A 74 6.88 -17.99 -13.79
CA PRO A 74 7.39 -17.87 -12.43
C PRO A 74 8.90 -17.55 -12.36
N LYS A 75 9.60 -17.42 -13.49
CA LYS A 75 11.07 -17.39 -13.55
C LYS A 75 11.69 -16.21 -12.79
N TYR A 76 11.06 -15.04 -12.86
CA TYR A 76 11.59 -13.78 -12.30
C TYR A 76 10.72 -13.22 -11.17
N ILE A 77 9.44 -13.61 -11.11
CA ILE A 77 8.54 -13.26 -10.00
C ILE A 77 7.56 -14.41 -9.72
N LYS A 78 7.33 -14.72 -8.43
CA LYS A 78 6.54 -15.88 -7.99
C LYS A 78 5.03 -15.73 -8.23
N LYS A 79 4.51 -14.51 -8.12
CA LYS A 79 3.13 -14.11 -8.38
C LYS A 79 3.15 -12.61 -8.65
N ILE A 80 2.30 -12.13 -9.56
CA ILE A 80 2.07 -10.69 -9.68
C ILE A 80 1.47 -10.22 -8.35
N PRO A 81 2.11 -9.27 -7.66
CA PRO A 81 1.59 -8.76 -6.41
C PRO A 81 0.30 -7.98 -6.68
N ASP A 82 -0.72 -8.24 -5.87
CA ASP A 82 -2.02 -7.59 -6.02
C ASP A 82 -1.88 -6.08 -5.76
N VAL A 83 -2.48 -5.27 -6.62
CA VAL A 83 -2.53 -3.81 -6.44
C VAL A 83 -3.64 -3.50 -5.45
N VAL A 84 -3.29 -2.82 -4.36
CA VAL A 84 -4.27 -2.34 -3.39
C VAL A 84 -4.29 -0.82 -3.48
N CYS A 85 -5.16 -0.30 -4.34
CA CYS A 85 -5.46 1.12 -4.38
C CYS A 85 -6.42 1.51 -3.24
N PRO A 86 -6.34 2.73 -2.70
CA PRO A 86 -7.42 3.28 -1.90
C PRO A 86 -8.69 3.35 -2.76
N GLY A 87 -9.85 3.01 -2.20
CA GLY A 87 -11.12 2.90 -2.94
C GLY A 87 -11.61 4.22 -3.57
N SER A 88 -10.97 5.34 -3.23
CA SER A 88 -11.08 6.61 -3.94
C SER A 88 -9.75 7.36 -3.86
N HIS A 89 -9.30 7.87 -5.00
CA HIS A 89 -8.36 8.99 -5.07
C HIS A 89 -9.21 10.27 -5.14
N PRO A 90 -8.85 11.39 -4.47
CA PRO A 90 -9.67 12.60 -4.41
C PRO A 90 -10.09 13.16 -5.77
N ASP A 91 -9.37 12.77 -6.83
CA ASP A 91 -9.58 13.28 -8.19
C ASP A 91 -10.20 12.23 -9.13
N THR A 92 -10.50 11.02 -8.64
CA THR A 92 -11.05 9.93 -9.45
C THR A 92 -12.51 9.69 -9.07
N ALA A 93 -13.42 10.24 -9.88
CA ALA A 93 -14.87 10.10 -9.73
C ALA A 93 -15.41 8.68 -10.04
N SER A 94 -14.59 7.63 -10.00
CA SER A 94 -15.07 6.27 -10.20
C SER A 94 -14.15 5.25 -9.53
N GLY A 95 -14.73 4.41 -8.68
CA GLY A 95 -14.05 3.26 -8.10
C GLY A 95 -13.71 2.26 -9.19
N VAL A 96 -12.53 2.40 -9.79
CA VAL A 96 -11.99 1.39 -10.70
C VAL A 96 -11.38 0.30 -9.83
N VAL A 97 -12.14 -0.77 -9.63
CA VAL A 97 -11.59 -2.05 -9.22
C VAL A 97 -10.55 -2.45 -10.26
N ALA A 98 -9.34 -2.78 -9.80
CA ALA A 98 -8.27 -3.28 -10.67
C ALA A 98 -8.68 -4.65 -11.22
N ASP A 99 -9.54 -4.64 -12.23
CA ASP A 99 -9.88 -5.82 -13.01
C ASP A 99 -8.92 -5.91 -14.20
N THR A 100 -8.42 -7.12 -14.37
CA THR A 100 -7.42 -7.53 -15.32
C THR A 100 -7.80 -7.15 -16.75
N VAL A 101 -6.99 -6.26 -17.35
CA VAL A 101 -6.82 -6.12 -18.80
C VAL A 101 -8.08 -5.68 -19.54
N SER A 102 -8.37 -4.37 -19.58
CA SER A 102 -8.80 -3.64 -20.79
C SER A 102 -9.11 -2.18 -20.48
N ASN A 103 -8.43 -1.27 -21.18
CA ASN A 103 -8.59 0.19 -21.11
C ASN A 103 -8.42 0.85 -19.74
N VAL A 104 -7.16 0.93 -19.31
CA VAL A 104 -6.77 1.97 -18.34
C VAL A 104 -6.62 3.27 -19.13
N MET A 105 -7.65 4.13 -19.11
CA MET A 105 -7.44 5.55 -19.39
C MET A 105 -6.37 6.02 -18.40
N GLY A 106 -5.26 6.56 -18.92
CA GLY A 106 -4.15 7.02 -18.09
C GLY A 106 -4.65 7.97 -17.00
N PRO A 107 -4.09 7.91 -15.78
CA PRO A 107 -4.47 8.82 -14.71
C PRO A 107 -4.26 10.26 -15.18
N THR A 108 -5.30 11.09 -15.14
CA THR A 108 -5.23 12.55 -15.39
C THR A 108 -4.87 13.32 -14.13
N ASP A 109 -4.14 12.71 -13.20
CA ASP A 109 -3.81 13.35 -11.93
C ASP A 109 -2.48 14.11 -11.99
N SER A 110 -2.45 15.23 -11.28
CA SER A 110 -1.26 16.06 -11.06
C SER A 110 -0.59 15.70 -9.72
N SER A 111 -0.94 14.54 -9.15
CA SER A 111 -0.54 14.10 -7.81
C SER A 111 0.71 13.20 -7.81
N GLY A 112 1.40 13.09 -8.95
CA GLY A 112 2.77 12.54 -9.02
C GLY A 112 2.85 11.02 -8.85
N TRP A 113 1.77 10.29 -9.14
CA TRP A 113 1.79 8.83 -9.27
C TRP A 113 2.26 8.35 -10.64
N ASP A 114 2.43 9.28 -11.58
CA ASP A 114 3.21 9.05 -12.77
C ASP A 114 4.59 8.56 -12.33
N PHE A 115 4.91 7.35 -12.79
CA PHE A 115 6.23 6.76 -12.67
C PHE A 115 7.18 7.64 -13.48
N GLU A 116 7.65 8.71 -12.85
CA GLU A 116 8.64 9.63 -13.39
C GLU A 116 9.91 8.80 -13.61
N ASN A 117 10.10 8.34 -14.84
CA ASN A 117 11.31 7.65 -15.25
C ASN A 117 12.44 8.66 -15.49
N VAL A 118 12.49 9.74 -14.69
CA VAL A 118 13.58 10.71 -14.70
C VAL A 118 14.77 10.02 -14.06
N ARG A 119 15.66 9.58 -14.95
CA ARG A 119 17.05 9.30 -14.63
C ARG A 119 17.69 10.64 -14.19
N THR A 120 17.84 10.83 -12.88
CA THR A 120 18.95 11.64 -12.33
C THR A 120 20.03 10.69 -11.85
#